data_AF-A0A3R8KLE0-F1
#
_entry.id   AF-A0A3R8KLE0-F1
#
_cell.length_a   1.000
_cell.length_b   1.000
_cell.length_c   1.000
_cell.angle_alpha   90.00
_cell.angle_beta   90.00
_cell.angle_gamma   90.00
#
_symmetry.space_group_name_H-M   'P 1'
#
loop_
_entity.id
_entity.type
_entity.pdbx_description
1 polymer ?
#
loop_
_entity_poly.entity_id
_entity_poly.type
_entity_poly.pdbx_seq_one_letter_code
_entity_poly.pdbx_strand_id
1 'polypeptide(L)'
;MKWEKFMVSLVAGVGLLGGSWSVAQASPTYQRTQTKKITAKTYYSNSRTAKTYRNNGSLKHWQFKANHKLVNYPKTRWTATKKMTVMKKGKPTVYYWVRNSRNNATGWLWRGYLKPVSATENRVTNMKVAKRANQIVTVVQKGRTTATLQLWTQNKQHVWHKKMSAASRIGTNGIGRSQEGSSTTPIGAYPLSFAFGKAGKVKTGGLKYRKIKKTTYWIEDLNDAQYNTWQNRSWANAKNEHLIDYTKAAPHNQYQLAVVMNNRGKANGSGFFIHVKNQWPTAGCVAISLSAMKKLVGQLGKKAYVVNVPTAAQLTRY
;
A
#
# COMPACT_ATOMS: atom_id res chain seq x y z
N MET A 1 -2.58 -16.28 65.91
CA MET A 1 -1.67 -17.39 65.55
C MET A 1 -0.33 -16.77 65.15
N LYS A 2 0.65 -16.91 66.06
CA LYS A 2 2.09 -16.57 66.00
C LYS A 2 2.51 -15.13 65.68
N TRP A 3 2.69 -14.38 66.77
CA TRP A 3 3.82 -13.47 67.01
C TRP A 3 5.17 -14.20 66.93
N GLU A 4 6.23 -13.46 66.56
CA GLU A 4 7.47 -13.25 67.36
C GLU A 4 8.30 -12.11 66.71
N LYS A 5 8.50 -10.94 67.35
CA LYS A 5 9.58 -10.56 68.30
C LYS A 5 10.93 -10.35 67.57
N PHE A 6 11.76 -9.31 67.76
CA PHE A 6 11.89 -8.24 68.75
C PHE A 6 12.82 -7.15 68.16
N MET A 7 12.69 -5.92 68.67
CA MET A 7 13.69 -4.85 68.49
C MET A 7 15.02 -5.21 69.17
N VAL A 8 16.12 -4.68 68.63
CA VAL A 8 17.26 -4.21 69.44
C VAL A 8 17.50 -2.74 69.09
N SER A 9 17.40 -1.89 70.10
CA SER A 9 17.77 -0.47 70.09
C SER A 9 19.16 -0.28 70.73
N LEU A 10 19.67 0.95 70.59
CA LEU A 10 20.90 1.55 71.14
C LEU A 10 22.17 1.31 70.32
N VAL A 11 23.01 2.31 70.01
CA VAL A 11 23.40 3.49 70.82
C VAL A 11 23.59 4.73 69.94
N ALA A 12 23.25 5.89 70.50
CA ALA A 12 23.57 7.22 70.00
C ALA A 12 25.10 7.45 69.93
N GLY A 13 25.60 7.72 68.72
CA GLY A 13 26.92 8.31 68.50
C GLY A 13 26.73 9.62 67.75
N VAL A 14 26.80 10.75 68.48
CA VAL A 14 26.94 12.08 67.89
C VAL A 14 28.29 12.12 67.18
N GLY A 15 28.25 12.26 65.86
CA GLY A 15 29.41 12.47 65.01
C GLY A 15 28.99 13.23 63.77
N LEU A 16 28.98 14.56 63.88
CA LEU A 16 28.89 15.49 62.76
C LEU A 16 30.10 15.27 61.84
N LEU A 17 29.92 14.52 60.75
CA LEU A 17 30.78 14.61 59.58
C LEU A 17 29.90 14.64 58.33
N GLY A 18 29.96 15.79 57.64
CA GLY A 18 29.24 16.06 56.41
C GLY A 18 29.58 15.05 55.33
N GLY A 19 28.54 14.52 54.70
CA GLY A 19 28.65 13.67 53.54
C GLY A 19 27.34 13.71 52.78
N SER A 20 27.21 14.67 51.88
CA SER A 20 26.18 14.64 50.84
C SER A 20 26.42 13.38 50.02
N TRP A 21 25.70 12.29 50.32
CA TRP A 21 25.74 11.07 49.52
C TRP A 21 25.11 11.36 48.15
N SER A 22 25.90 11.94 47.27
CA SER A 22 25.64 11.93 45.85
C SER A 22 25.79 10.48 45.40
N VAL A 23 24.69 9.74 45.31
CA VAL A 23 24.67 8.51 44.52
C VAL A 23 24.98 8.91 43.09
N ALA A 24 26.26 8.86 42.73
CA ALA A 24 26.74 9.05 41.37
C ALA A 24 26.09 7.96 40.52
N GLN A 25 24.99 8.32 39.87
CA GLN A 25 24.27 7.44 38.97
C GLN A 25 25.13 7.29 37.71
N ALA A 26 26.07 6.34 37.73
CA ALA A 26 26.93 6.05 36.60
C ALA A 26 26.06 5.76 35.37
N SER A 27 25.99 6.70 34.43
CA SER A 27 25.25 6.52 33.20
C SER A 27 25.93 5.36 32.45
N PRO A 28 25.26 4.24 32.17
CA PRO A 28 25.90 3.09 31.54
C PRO A 28 26.48 3.53 30.19
N THR A 29 27.80 3.53 30.08
CA THR A 29 28.51 3.79 28.83
C THR A 29 28.56 2.50 28.02
N TYR A 30 28.16 2.56 26.76
CA TYR A 30 28.13 1.40 25.89
C TYR A 30 29.27 1.45 24.88
N GLN A 31 29.70 0.29 24.39
CA GLN A 31 30.60 0.22 23.23
C GLN A 31 29.80 0.09 21.94
N ARG A 32 30.30 0.66 20.84
CA ARG A 32 29.70 0.52 19.52
C ARG A 32 30.73 0.31 18.41
N THR A 33 30.28 -0.28 17.32
CA THR A 33 31.06 -0.36 16.08
C THR A 33 31.11 0.99 15.36
N GLN A 34 32.08 1.13 14.46
CA GLN A 34 32.04 2.18 13.45
C GLN A 34 30.73 2.15 12.67
N THR A 35 30.31 3.33 12.20
CA THR A 35 29.10 3.50 11.42
C THR A 35 29.33 3.07 9.98
N LYS A 36 28.53 2.12 9.49
CA LYS A 36 28.58 1.66 8.09
C LYS A 36 27.41 2.24 7.31
N LYS A 37 27.67 2.78 6.11
CA LYS A 37 26.61 3.14 5.15
C LYS A 37 25.90 1.87 4.67
N ILE A 38 24.61 1.96 4.40
CA ILE A 38 23.80 0.87 3.82
C ILE A 38 22.96 1.41 2.68
N THR A 39 22.56 0.53 1.76
CA THR A 39 21.54 0.86 0.75
C THR A 39 20.28 1.35 1.45
N ALA A 40 19.77 2.50 1.02
CA ALA A 40 18.62 3.13 1.63
C ALA A 40 17.41 2.17 1.59
N LYS A 41 16.81 1.91 2.75
CA LYS A 41 15.63 1.04 2.85
C LYS A 41 14.58 1.67 3.75
N THR A 42 13.32 1.58 3.30
CA THR A 42 12.18 2.17 3.99
C THR A 42 11.53 1.16 4.94
N TYR A 43 11.19 1.63 6.13
CA TYR A 43 10.56 0.86 7.19
C TYR A 43 9.38 1.62 7.77
N TYR A 44 8.46 0.92 8.43
CA TYR A 44 7.50 1.52 9.35
C TYR A 44 7.81 1.09 10.79
N SER A 45 7.37 1.88 11.76
CA SER A 45 7.40 1.52 13.18
C SER A 45 6.05 1.80 13.80
N ASN A 46 5.52 0.82 14.53
CA ASN A 46 4.28 0.96 15.30
C ASN A 46 4.56 1.10 16.80
N SER A 47 5.83 1.26 17.19
CA SER A 47 6.20 1.32 18.60
C SER A 47 5.70 2.61 19.24
N ARG A 48 4.94 2.46 20.33
CA ARG A 48 4.44 3.57 21.15
C ARG A 48 5.42 3.97 22.26
N THR A 49 6.48 3.20 22.48
CA THR A 49 7.42 3.39 23.59
C THR A 49 8.84 3.70 23.11
N ALA A 50 9.17 3.37 21.87
CA ALA A 50 10.50 3.56 21.33
C ALA A 50 10.88 5.04 21.23
N LYS A 51 12.19 5.27 21.27
CA LYS A 51 12.82 6.57 21.06
C LYS A 51 13.88 6.45 19.98
N THR A 52 14.12 7.53 19.24
CA THR A 52 15.37 7.68 18.50
C THR A 52 16.42 8.33 19.39
N TYR A 53 17.69 8.15 19.03
CA TYR A 53 18.82 8.70 19.78
C TYR A 53 19.73 9.55 18.88
N ARG A 54 20.28 10.62 19.44
CA ARG A 54 21.29 11.46 18.77
C ARG A 54 22.57 10.67 18.53
N ASN A 55 23.40 11.14 17.60
CA ASN A 55 24.78 10.67 17.52
C ASN A 55 25.56 11.27 18.69
N ASN A 56 25.79 10.50 19.75
CA ASN A 56 26.37 11.01 21.00
C ASN A 56 27.40 10.06 21.60
N GLY A 57 28.59 10.57 21.91
CA GLY A 57 29.69 9.80 22.47
C GLY A 57 30.62 9.17 21.42
N SER A 58 31.62 8.42 21.90
CA SER A 58 32.68 7.80 21.09
C SER A 58 32.39 6.31 20.80
N LEU A 59 33.33 5.61 20.16
CA LEU A 59 33.22 4.15 19.94
C LEU A 59 33.24 3.36 21.26
N LYS A 60 34.04 3.82 22.24
CA LYS A 60 34.19 3.18 23.55
C LYS A 60 33.14 3.68 24.57
N HIS A 61 32.66 4.91 24.41
CA HIS A 61 31.77 5.59 25.36
C HIS A 61 30.51 6.13 24.67
N TRP A 62 29.71 5.24 24.09
CA TRP A 62 28.41 5.57 23.50
C TRP A 62 27.37 5.88 24.58
N GLN A 63 26.58 6.93 24.37
CA GLN A 63 25.51 7.34 25.27
C GLN A 63 24.18 7.48 24.54
N PHE A 64 23.12 6.90 25.10
CA PHE A 64 21.77 6.98 24.54
C PHE A 64 21.08 8.31 24.92
N LYS A 65 21.41 9.38 24.20
CA LYS A 65 20.71 10.67 24.33
C LYS A 65 19.48 10.71 23.43
N ALA A 66 18.29 10.48 23.99
CA ALA A 66 17.05 10.45 23.23
C ALA A 66 16.73 11.81 22.60
N ASN A 67 16.16 11.83 21.39
CA ASN A 67 15.72 13.07 20.72
C ASN A 67 14.28 13.05 20.20
N HIS A 68 13.72 11.89 19.86
CA HIS A 68 12.32 11.81 19.43
C HIS A 68 11.63 10.60 20.08
N LYS A 69 10.43 10.80 20.64
CA LYS A 69 9.55 9.72 21.10
C LYS A 69 8.69 9.25 19.93
N LEU A 70 8.77 7.97 19.54
CA LEU A 70 8.07 7.45 18.35
C LEU A 70 6.54 7.53 18.44
N VAL A 71 5.97 7.64 19.64
CA VAL A 71 4.54 7.90 19.82
C VAL A 71 4.07 9.20 19.17
N ASN A 72 4.96 10.20 19.05
CA ASN A 72 4.69 11.47 18.36
C ASN A 72 4.79 11.35 16.83
N TYR A 73 5.15 10.15 16.34
CA TYR A 73 5.32 9.81 14.93
C TYR A 73 4.44 8.62 14.55
N PRO A 74 3.13 8.60 14.86
CA PRO A 74 2.27 7.43 14.65
C PRO A 74 1.98 7.14 13.17
N LYS A 75 2.43 8.02 12.26
CA LYS A 75 2.08 8.07 10.85
C LYS A 75 3.31 8.05 9.91
N THR A 76 4.39 7.38 10.30
CA THR A 76 5.70 7.69 9.71
C THR A 76 6.45 6.51 9.13
N ARG A 77 7.04 6.76 7.96
CA ARG A 77 8.02 5.89 7.32
C ARG A 77 9.41 6.40 7.67
N TRP A 78 10.29 5.46 7.97
CA TRP A 78 11.67 5.71 8.36
C TRP A 78 12.58 5.13 7.28
N THR A 79 13.39 5.98 6.66
CA THR A 79 14.41 5.54 5.70
C THR A 79 15.71 5.34 6.45
N ALA A 80 16.18 4.11 6.51
CA ALA A 80 17.47 3.76 7.10
C ALA A 80 18.58 3.89 6.05
N THR A 81 19.66 4.60 6.40
CA THR A 81 20.80 4.86 5.48
C THR A 81 22.15 4.46 6.05
N LYS A 82 22.23 4.25 7.37
CA LYS A 82 23.44 3.78 8.04
C LYS A 82 23.08 2.74 9.10
N LYS A 83 24.04 1.91 9.48
CA LYS A 83 23.91 0.97 10.61
C LYS A 83 25.12 1.07 11.55
N MET A 84 24.87 0.76 12.82
CA MET A 84 25.89 0.49 13.83
C MET A 84 25.42 -0.63 14.75
N THR A 85 26.35 -1.32 15.39
CA THR A 85 26.05 -2.28 16.45
C THR A 85 26.49 -1.68 17.78
N VAL A 86 25.61 -1.72 18.78
CA VAL A 86 25.89 -1.31 20.16
C VAL A 86 25.86 -2.54 21.04
N MET A 87 26.90 -2.75 21.85
CA MET A 87 26.98 -3.84 22.81
C MET A 87 26.17 -3.49 24.06
N LYS A 88 25.06 -4.19 24.30
CA LYS A 88 24.20 -3.98 25.47
C LYS A 88 24.24 -5.22 26.36
N LYS A 89 24.81 -5.11 27.57
CA LYS A 89 24.94 -6.23 28.52
C LYS A 89 25.55 -7.47 27.83
N GLY A 90 26.67 -7.27 27.11
CA GLY A 90 27.34 -8.32 26.33
C GLY A 90 26.66 -8.72 25.01
N LYS A 91 25.43 -8.26 24.72
CA LYS A 91 24.69 -8.66 23.51
C LYS A 91 24.79 -7.63 22.38
N PRO A 92 25.17 -8.03 21.15
CA PRO A 92 25.25 -7.12 20.00
C PRO A 92 23.85 -6.70 19.55
N THR A 93 23.59 -5.39 19.53
CA THR A 93 22.30 -4.82 19.16
C THR A 93 22.44 -3.85 17.99
N VAL A 94 21.79 -4.15 16.86
CA VAL A 94 21.89 -3.32 15.64
C VAL A 94 20.92 -2.13 15.69
N TYR A 95 21.46 -0.94 15.46
CA TYR A 95 20.72 0.31 15.29
C TYR A 95 20.87 0.82 13.86
N TYR A 96 19.80 1.38 13.33
CA TYR A 96 19.80 2.09 12.05
C TYR A 96 19.72 3.59 12.28
N TRP A 97 20.49 4.35 11.49
CA TRP A 97 20.29 5.78 11.37
C TRP A 97 19.10 5.99 10.44
N VAL A 98 17.99 6.46 11.01
CA VAL A 98 16.74 6.64 10.30
C VAL A 98 16.44 8.11 10.08
N ARG A 99 15.82 8.42 8.94
CA ARG A 99 15.23 9.72 8.63
C ARG A 99 13.75 9.56 8.36
N ASN A 100 12.95 10.44 8.95
CA ASN A 100 11.55 10.58 8.67
C ASN A 100 11.36 11.38 7.38
N SER A 101 10.69 10.81 6.38
CA SER A 101 10.49 11.49 5.09
C SER A 101 9.53 12.68 5.18
N ARG A 102 8.76 12.81 6.26
CA ARG A 102 7.66 13.76 6.37
C ARG A 102 8.04 15.05 7.10
N ASN A 103 8.83 14.94 8.15
CA ASN A 103 9.25 16.08 8.98
C ASN A 103 10.76 16.10 9.26
N ASN A 104 11.53 15.31 8.51
CA ASN A 104 12.99 15.26 8.59
C ASN A 104 13.56 14.87 9.97
N ALA A 105 12.74 14.37 10.91
CA ALA A 105 13.24 13.84 12.17
C ALA A 105 14.26 12.71 11.91
N THR A 106 15.38 12.74 12.63
CA THR A 106 16.46 11.76 12.45
C THR A 106 16.92 11.18 13.77
N GLY A 107 17.46 9.96 13.74
CA GLY A 107 18.23 9.45 14.86
C GLY A 107 18.54 7.96 14.72
N TRP A 108 19.29 7.44 15.67
CA TRP A 108 19.53 6.01 15.81
C TRP A 108 18.30 5.33 16.40
N LEU A 109 17.79 4.30 15.72
CA LEU A 109 16.64 3.51 16.16
C LEU A 109 16.99 2.03 16.11
N TRP A 110 16.63 1.30 17.16
CA TRP A 110 16.86 -0.14 17.21
C TRP A 110 16.10 -0.84 16.09
N ARG A 111 16.76 -1.73 15.35
CA ARG A 111 16.16 -2.42 14.21
C ARG A 111 14.92 -3.24 14.57
N GLY A 112 14.82 -3.74 15.81
CA GLY A 112 13.69 -4.55 16.27
C GLY A 112 12.35 -3.81 16.29
N TYR A 113 12.37 -2.48 16.31
CA TYR A 113 11.15 -1.66 16.19
C TYR A 113 10.77 -1.34 14.74
N LEU A 114 11.54 -1.79 13.76
CA LEU A 114 11.38 -1.46 12.35
C LEU A 114 10.88 -2.67 11.57
N LYS A 115 9.78 -2.48 10.84
CA LYS A 115 9.23 -3.47 9.92
C LYS A 115 9.50 -3.04 8.48
N PRO A 116 10.12 -3.88 7.64
CA PRO A 116 10.52 -3.50 6.30
C PRO A 116 9.30 -3.23 5.43
N VAL A 117 9.38 -2.20 4.60
CA VAL A 117 8.39 -1.94 3.55
C VAL A 117 8.77 -2.71 2.28
N SER A 118 7.80 -3.38 1.66
CA SER A 118 8.03 -4.07 0.39
C SER A 118 8.37 -3.07 -0.74
N ALA A 119 9.15 -3.52 -1.73
CA ALA A 119 9.51 -2.69 -2.88
C ALA A 119 8.27 -2.15 -3.61
N THR A 120 7.24 -2.98 -3.81
CA THR A 120 5.99 -2.57 -4.46
C THR A 120 5.24 -1.52 -3.65
N GLU A 121 5.14 -1.67 -2.33
CA GLU A 121 4.51 -0.65 -1.48
C GLU A 121 5.29 0.68 -1.53
N ASN A 122 6.63 0.61 -1.58
CA ASN A 122 7.45 1.80 -1.76
C ASN A 122 7.20 2.46 -3.12
N ARG A 123 7.02 1.68 -4.19
CA ARG A 123 6.66 2.22 -5.51
C ARG A 123 5.28 2.86 -5.49
N VAL A 124 4.27 2.18 -4.93
CA VAL A 124 2.89 2.70 -4.81
C VAL A 124 2.84 4.02 -4.08
N THR A 125 3.62 4.15 -3.00
CA THR A 125 3.73 5.40 -2.23
C THR A 125 4.26 6.56 -3.08
N ASN A 126 5.14 6.29 -4.04
CA ASN A 126 5.81 7.29 -4.87
C ASN A 126 5.15 7.50 -6.25
N MET A 127 3.96 6.94 -6.48
CA MET A 127 3.18 7.19 -7.70
C MET A 127 2.64 8.62 -7.70
N LYS A 128 2.58 9.27 -8.87
CA LYS A 128 1.98 10.61 -9.00
C LYS A 128 0.49 10.56 -8.63
N VAL A 129 -0.23 9.52 -9.06
CA VAL A 129 -1.66 9.32 -8.74
C VAL A 129 -1.92 9.13 -7.25
N ALA A 130 -0.93 8.65 -6.48
CA ALA A 130 -1.05 8.48 -5.03
C ALA A 130 -1.26 9.79 -4.26
N LYS A 131 -0.97 10.95 -4.88
CA LYS A 131 -1.25 12.28 -4.31
C LYS A 131 -2.74 12.63 -4.27
N ARG A 132 -3.56 12.01 -5.12
CA ARG A 132 -5.00 12.31 -5.28
C ARG A 132 -5.92 11.10 -5.09
N ALA A 133 -5.34 9.90 -5.02
CA ALA A 133 -6.07 8.65 -4.83
C ALA A 133 -6.12 8.21 -3.37
N ASN A 134 -7.28 7.68 -2.95
CA ASN A 134 -7.40 6.95 -1.68
C ASN A 134 -7.10 5.45 -1.85
N GLN A 135 -7.33 4.95 -3.06
CA GLN A 135 -7.17 3.55 -3.42
C GLN A 135 -6.52 3.44 -4.81
N ILE A 136 -5.59 2.50 -4.94
CA ILE A 136 -4.91 2.22 -6.21
C ILE A 136 -4.97 0.73 -6.45
N VAL A 137 -5.49 0.35 -7.61
CA VAL A 137 -5.38 -0.99 -8.16
C VAL A 137 -4.17 -1.01 -9.09
N THR A 138 -3.09 -1.68 -8.72
CA THR A 138 -1.95 -1.86 -9.64
C THR A 138 -2.12 -3.15 -10.42
N VAL A 139 -1.96 -3.09 -11.73
CA VAL A 139 -1.93 -4.26 -12.63
C VAL A 139 -0.57 -4.29 -13.29
N VAL A 140 0.24 -5.27 -12.91
CA VAL A 140 1.62 -5.42 -13.41
C VAL A 140 1.72 -6.69 -14.23
N GLN A 141 2.11 -6.56 -15.49
CA GLN A 141 2.26 -7.70 -16.39
C GLN A 141 3.27 -8.73 -15.86
N LYS A 142 2.99 -10.01 -16.09
CA LYS A 142 3.79 -11.15 -15.64
C LYS A 142 4.17 -12.10 -16.78
N GLY A 143 3.28 -12.27 -17.75
CA GLY A 143 3.53 -13.04 -18.97
C GLY A 143 2.88 -12.36 -20.17
N ARG A 144 2.73 -13.09 -21.28
CA ARG A 144 2.15 -12.55 -22.52
C ARG A 144 0.73 -12.01 -22.30
N THR A 145 -0.13 -12.79 -21.65
CA THR A 145 -1.55 -12.48 -21.42
C THR A 145 -1.96 -12.50 -19.95
N THR A 146 -0.97 -12.46 -19.04
CA THR A 146 -1.19 -12.56 -17.60
C THR A 146 -0.54 -11.40 -16.85
N ALA A 147 -1.18 -11.00 -15.77
CA ALA A 147 -0.71 -9.95 -14.87
C ALA A 147 -1.02 -10.28 -13.41
N THR A 148 -0.47 -9.47 -12.50
CA THR A 148 -0.85 -9.46 -11.09
C THR A 148 -1.60 -8.18 -10.77
N LEU A 149 -2.84 -8.32 -10.32
CA LEU A 149 -3.66 -7.24 -9.79
C LEU A 149 -3.49 -7.14 -8.28
N GLN A 150 -3.25 -5.95 -7.75
CA GLN A 150 -3.21 -5.67 -6.31
C GLN A 150 -4.00 -4.43 -5.97
N LEU A 151 -4.85 -4.51 -4.95
CA LEU A 151 -5.54 -3.36 -4.37
C LEU A 151 -4.71 -2.82 -3.21
N TRP A 152 -4.42 -1.53 -3.26
CA TRP A 152 -3.76 -0.76 -2.23
C TRP A 152 -4.73 0.29 -1.69
N THR A 153 -4.76 0.45 -0.37
CA THR A 153 -5.57 1.50 0.28
C THR A 153 -4.67 2.32 1.18
N GLN A 154 -4.80 3.64 1.06
CA GLN A 154 -4.12 4.58 1.93
C GLN A 154 -4.89 4.70 3.25
N ASN A 155 -4.21 4.55 4.38
CA ASN A 155 -4.81 4.82 5.68
C ASN A 155 -4.78 6.34 6.00
N LYS A 156 -5.38 6.75 7.13
CA LYS A 156 -5.34 8.14 7.64
C LYS A 156 -3.91 8.68 7.90
N GLN A 157 -2.91 7.82 7.77
CA GLN A 157 -1.51 8.09 7.97
C GLN A 157 -0.74 8.30 6.66
N HIS A 158 -1.41 8.23 5.51
CA HIS A 158 -0.80 8.24 4.17
C HIS A 158 0.15 7.06 3.90
N VAL A 159 -0.05 5.97 4.64
CA VAL A 159 0.64 4.71 4.42
C VAL A 159 -0.26 3.81 3.57
N TRP A 160 0.30 3.32 2.47
CA TRP A 160 -0.38 2.40 1.57
C TRP A 160 -0.26 0.97 2.08
N HIS A 161 -1.40 0.28 2.18
CA HIS A 161 -1.45 -1.12 2.59
C HIS A 161 -2.08 -1.96 1.48
N LYS A 162 -1.44 -3.08 1.15
CA LYS A 162 -2.02 -4.07 0.24
C LYS A 162 -3.21 -4.75 0.93
N LYS A 163 -4.38 -4.72 0.29
CA LYS A 163 -5.61 -5.33 0.80
C LYS A 163 -5.97 -6.65 0.11
N MET A 164 -5.55 -6.81 -1.13
CA MET A 164 -5.66 -8.07 -1.86
C MET A 164 -4.64 -8.15 -2.99
N SER A 165 -4.43 -9.37 -3.48
CA SER A 165 -3.69 -9.70 -4.68
C SER A 165 -4.47 -10.76 -5.43
N ALA A 166 -4.47 -10.71 -6.76
CA ALA A 166 -5.07 -11.73 -7.62
C ALA A 166 -4.24 -11.89 -8.89
N ALA A 167 -4.15 -13.12 -9.40
CA ALA A 167 -3.73 -13.34 -10.78
C ALA A 167 -4.82 -12.82 -11.72
N SER A 168 -4.43 -12.18 -12.82
CA SER A 168 -5.34 -11.62 -13.79
C SER A 168 -4.97 -11.98 -15.22
N ARG A 169 -5.97 -12.04 -16.10
CA ARG A 169 -5.79 -12.02 -17.56
C ARG A 169 -5.83 -10.59 -18.06
N ILE A 170 -5.11 -10.31 -19.14
CA ILE A 170 -5.04 -9.00 -19.81
C ILE A 170 -5.20 -9.18 -21.32
N GLY A 171 -5.07 -8.10 -22.09
CA GLY A 171 -5.02 -8.11 -23.57
C GLY A 171 -4.06 -9.16 -24.13
N THR A 172 -4.37 -9.75 -25.29
CA THR A 172 -3.46 -10.69 -25.98
C THR A 172 -2.13 -10.06 -26.37
N ASN A 173 -2.12 -8.73 -26.57
CA ASN A 173 -0.93 -7.92 -26.85
C ASN A 173 -0.24 -7.39 -25.60
N GLY A 174 -0.70 -7.78 -24.41
CA GLY A 174 -0.16 -7.30 -23.12
C GLY A 174 -0.65 -5.91 -22.73
N ILE A 175 0.16 -5.19 -21.96
CA ILE A 175 -0.10 -3.81 -21.50
C ILE A 175 0.71 -2.83 -22.34
N GLY A 176 0.06 -1.85 -22.96
CA GLY A 176 0.74 -0.91 -23.87
C GLY A 176 -0.15 0.24 -24.34
N ARG A 177 0.28 0.93 -25.40
CA ARG A 177 -0.60 1.89 -26.10
C ARG A 177 -1.74 1.10 -26.76
N SER A 178 -2.96 1.52 -26.51
CA SER A 178 -4.18 0.90 -27.04
C SER A 178 -4.88 1.84 -28.00
N GLN A 179 -5.66 1.25 -28.90
CA GLN A 179 -6.58 1.91 -29.81
C GLN A 179 -7.83 1.03 -30.00
N GLU A 180 -8.85 1.54 -30.67
CA GLU A 180 -10.06 0.77 -30.97
C GLU A 180 -9.71 -0.52 -31.74
N GLY A 181 -10.34 -1.63 -31.37
CA GLY A 181 -10.03 -2.96 -31.93
C GLY A 181 -8.67 -3.57 -31.53
N SER A 182 -7.81 -2.84 -30.81
CA SER A 182 -6.55 -3.42 -30.33
C SER A 182 -6.81 -4.35 -29.14
N SER A 183 -6.25 -5.56 -29.16
CA SER A 183 -6.28 -6.48 -28.02
C SER A 183 -5.25 -6.12 -26.93
N THR A 184 -5.10 -4.82 -26.61
CA THR A 184 -4.07 -4.28 -25.73
C THR A 184 -4.70 -3.66 -24.48
N THR A 185 -4.24 -4.06 -23.29
CA THR A 185 -4.64 -3.37 -22.06
C THR A 185 -3.98 -1.99 -21.99
N PRO A 186 -4.74 -0.89 -21.82
CA PRO A 186 -4.18 0.45 -21.88
C PRO A 186 -3.18 0.66 -20.75
N ILE A 187 -1.94 1.01 -21.08
CA ILE A 187 -0.94 1.49 -20.13
C ILE A 187 -1.37 2.86 -19.60
N GLY A 188 -1.25 3.10 -18.31
CA GLY A 188 -1.59 4.40 -17.71
C GLY A 188 -2.31 4.31 -16.38
N ALA A 189 -2.77 5.46 -15.89
CA ALA A 189 -3.55 5.59 -14.67
C ALA A 189 -4.96 6.11 -14.95
N TYR A 190 -5.97 5.32 -14.61
CA TYR A 190 -7.37 5.58 -14.96
C TYR A 190 -8.25 5.60 -13.71
N PRO A 191 -9.15 6.58 -13.55
CA PRO A 191 -10.14 6.54 -12.48
C PRO A 191 -11.04 5.32 -12.58
N LEU A 192 -11.31 4.66 -11.45
CA LEU A 192 -12.34 3.62 -11.36
C LEU A 192 -13.68 4.28 -11.05
N SER A 193 -14.61 4.25 -12.02
CA SER A 193 -15.80 5.13 -11.99
C SER A 193 -16.99 4.55 -11.24
N PHE A 194 -17.50 3.40 -11.69
CA PHE A 194 -18.59 2.68 -11.04
C PHE A 194 -18.44 1.17 -11.29
N ALA A 195 -19.00 0.38 -10.38
CA ALA A 195 -19.19 -1.04 -10.58
C ALA A 195 -20.50 -1.30 -11.33
N PHE A 196 -20.58 -2.41 -12.06
CA PHE A 196 -21.81 -2.84 -12.71
C PHE A 196 -21.90 -4.36 -12.79
N GLY A 197 -23.08 -4.88 -13.09
CA GLY A 197 -23.26 -6.30 -13.34
C GLY A 197 -24.72 -6.71 -13.42
N LYS A 198 -24.97 -8.02 -13.43
CA LYS A 198 -26.31 -8.59 -13.63
C LYS A 198 -27.17 -8.65 -12.36
N ALA A 199 -26.54 -8.72 -11.18
CA ALA A 199 -27.24 -8.78 -9.91
C ALA A 199 -28.01 -7.48 -9.62
N GLY A 200 -29.16 -7.58 -8.94
CA GLY A 200 -29.92 -6.39 -8.53
C GLY A 200 -29.16 -5.49 -7.56
N LYS A 201 -28.36 -6.08 -6.68
CA LYS A 201 -27.57 -5.39 -5.65
C LYS A 201 -26.25 -6.12 -5.41
N VAL A 202 -25.20 -5.37 -5.12
CA VAL A 202 -23.87 -5.88 -4.77
C VAL A 202 -23.32 -5.05 -3.61
N LYS A 203 -22.61 -5.70 -2.68
CA LYS A 203 -21.88 -4.99 -1.62
C LYS A 203 -20.71 -4.22 -2.23
N THR A 204 -20.66 -2.91 -2.03
CA THR A 204 -19.55 -2.05 -2.47
C THR A 204 -18.90 -1.33 -1.30
N GLY A 205 -17.65 -0.91 -1.45
CA GLY A 205 -16.95 -0.05 -0.48
C GLY A 205 -17.30 1.44 -0.59
N GLY A 206 -18.45 1.77 -1.19
CA GLY A 206 -18.88 3.14 -1.49
C GLY A 206 -18.73 3.55 -2.96
N LEU A 207 -18.26 2.66 -3.83
CA LEU A 207 -18.35 2.84 -5.28
C LEU A 207 -19.81 2.69 -5.75
N LYS A 208 -20.26 3.55 -6.67
CA LYS A 208 -21.61 3.44 -7.27
C LYS A 208 -21.75 2.10 -7.99
N TYR A 209 -22.94 1.52 -7.97
CA TYR A 209 -23.26 0.27 -8.68
C TYR A 209 -24.39 0.49 -9.70
N ARG A 210 -24.27 -0.10 -10.89
CA ARG A 210 -25.32 -0.10 -11.93
C ARG A 210 -25.69 -1.51 -12.35
N LYS A 211 -27.00 -1.82 -12.33
CA LYS A 211 -27.51 -3.08 -12.89
C LYS A 211 -27.55 -2.99 -14.42
N ILE A 212 -27.07 -4.03 -15.09
CA ILE A 212 -27.23 -4.19 -16.54
C ILE A 212 -28.71 -4.45 -16.86
N LYS A 213 -29.24 -3.75 -17.85
CA LYS A 213 -30.59 -3.93 -18.41
C LYS A 213 -30.50 -4.52 -19.82
N LYS A 214 -31.65 -4.97 -20.35
CA LYS A 214 -31.79 -5.42 -21.74
C LYS A 214 -31.47 -4.36 -22.81
N THR A 215 -31.36 -3.11 -22.39
CA THR A 215 -31.11 -1.94 -23.24
C THR A 215 -29.73 -1.35 -22.99
N THR A 216 -28.87 -2.02 -22.22
CA THR A 216 -27.61 -1.44 -21.75
C THR A 216 -26.49 -1.71 -22.73
N TYR A 217 -25.90 -0.64 -23.25
CA TYR A 217 -24.75 -0.66 -24.14
C TYR A 217 -23.56 0.11 -23.56
N TRP A 218 -22.35 -0.34 -23.86
CA TRP A 218 -21.19 0.52 -23.88
C TRP A 218 -20.97 1.01 -25.30
N ILE A 219 -20.94 2.32 -25.50
CA ILE A 219 -20.83 2.91 -26.84
C ILE A 219 -19.37 2.94 -27.25
N GLU A 220 -19.05 2.34 -28.40
CA GLU A 220 -17.69 2.14 -28.91
C GLU A 220 -17.55 2.61 -30.37
N ASP A 221 -18.64 3.00 -31.02
CA ASP A 221 -18.55 3.63 -32.34
C ASP A 221 -17.94 5.04 -32.23
N LEU A 222 -16.80 5.25 -32.88
CA LEU A 222 -16.08 6.54 -32.88
C LEU A 222 -16.91 7.68 -33.46
N ASN A 223 -17.90 7.37 -34.32
CA ASN A 223 -18.80 8.34 -34.92
C ASN A 223 -19.98 8.72 -34.02
N ASP A 224 -20.15 8.05 -32.87
CA ASP A 224 -21.22 8.34 -31.93
C ASP A 224 -20.81 9.44 -30.93
N ALA A 225 -21.65 10.46 -30.75
CA ALA A 225 -21.38 11.55 -29.81
C ALA A 225 -21.24 11.08 -28.35
N GLN A 226 -21.80 9.91 -28.01
CA GLN A 226 -21.70 9.29 -26.69
C GLN A 226 -20.59 8.22 -26.61
N TYR A 227 -19.60 8.25 -27.51
CA TYR A 227 -18.45 7.34 -27.52
C TYR A 227 -17.80 7.15 -26.14
N ASN A 228 -17.44 5.90 -25.85
CA ASN A 228 -16.79 5.40 -24.64
C ASN A 228 -17.59 5.70 -23.35
N THR A 229 -18.91 5.51 -23.43
CA THR A 229 -19.81 5.69 -22.28
C THR A 229 -20.86 4.60 -22.15
N TRP A 230 -21.37 4.43 -20.93
CA TRP A 230 -22.53 3.59 -20.63
C TRP A 230 -23.82 4.29 -21.04
N GLN A 231 -24.61 3.66 -21.90
CA GLN A 231 -25.91 4.16 -22.34
C GLN A 231 -27.00 3.11 -22.17
N ASN A 232 -28.24 3.58 -21.97
CA ASN A 232 -29.42 2.74 -22.07
C ASN A 232 -30.18 3.15 -23.33
N ARG A 233 -30.15 2.32 -24.37
CA ARG A 233 -30.78 2.56 -25.68
C ARG A 233 -31.61 1.35 -26.08
N SER A 234 -32.70 1.57 -26.83
CA SER A 234 -33.47 0.49 -27.44
C SER A 234 -32.68 -0.26 -28.51
N TRP A 235 -31.73 0.42 -29.16
CA TRP A 235 -30.84 -0.13 -30.17
C TRP A 235 -29.52 0.64 -30.24
N ALA A 236 -28.44 -0.06 -30.57
CA ALA A 236 -27.16 0.51 -30.99
C ALA A 236 -26.55 -0.40 -32.07
N ASN A 237 -25.74 0.17 -32.97
CA ASN A 237 -25.12 -0.62 -34.03
C ASN A 237 -24.09 -1.63 -33.48
N ALA A 238 -23.68 -2.58 -34.32
CA ALA A 238 -22.85 -3.73 -33.94
C ALA A 238 -21.43 -3.38 -33.46
N LYS A 239 -20.96 -2.14 -33.63
CA LYS A 239 -19.68 -1.72 -33.06
C LYS A 239 -19.75 -1.54 -31.55
N ASN A 240 -20.95 -1.36 -30.99
CA ASN A 240 -21.16 -1.09 -29.58
C ASN A 240 -21.35 -2.38 -28.80
N GLU A 241 -20.84 -2.41 -27.58
CA GLU A 241 -20.92 -3.59 -26.74
C GLU A 241 -22.28 -3.68 -26.02
N HIS A 242 -23.09 -4.67 -26.39
CA HIS A 242 -24.36 -4.95 -25.70
C HIS A 242 -24.14 -5.77 -24.42
N LEU A 243 -24.10 -5.10 -23.26
CA LEU A 243 -23.57 -5.69 -22.02
C LEU A 243 -24.38 -6.88 -21.49
N ILE A 244 -25.66 -7.00 -21.84
CA ILE A 244 -26.51 -8.11 -21.38
C ILE A 244 -26.16 -9.43 -22.08
N ASP A 245 -25.70 -9.39 -23.33
CA ASP A 245 -25.51 -10.55 -24.23
C ASP A 245 -24.37 -11.47 -23.78
N TYR A 246 -23.51 -10.99 -22.90
CA TYR A 246 -22.43 -11.73 -22.23
C TYR A 246 -22.99 -12.76 -21.25
N THR A 247 -23.69 -13.78 -21.75
CA THR A 247 -24.55 -14.69 -20.98
C THR A 247 -23.89 -16.04 -20.69
N LYS A 248 -22.95 -16.51 -21.51
CA LYS A 248 -22.42 -17.89 -21.46
C LYS A 248 -20.89 -17.96 -21.56
N ALA A 249 -20.19 -18.23 -20.46
CA ALA A 249 -18.86 -18.85 -20.46
C ALA A 249 -18.50 -19.30 -19.04
N ALA A 250 -18.58 -20.61 -18.75
CA ALA A 250 -18.36 -21.21 -17.41
C ALA A 250 -19.41 -20.74 -16.36
N PRO A 251 -19.48 -21.25 -15.10
CA PRO A 251 -20.61 -20.99 -14.18
C PRO A 251 -20.81 -19.50 -13.82
N HIS A 252 -19.92 -18.61 -14.31
CA HIS A 252 -19.88 -17.17 -14.12
C HIS A 252 -19.44 -16.49 -15.43
N ASN A 253 -20.19 -15.50 -15.93
CA ASN A 253 -19.82 -14.76 -17.14
C ASN A 253 -19.05 -13.46 -16.85
N GLN A 254 -18.42 -12.91 -17.89
CA GLN A 254 -17.59 -11.70 -17.87
C GLN A 254 -18.25 -10.54 -17.10
N TYR A 255 -19.53 -10.24 -17.36
CA TYR A 255 -20.24 -9.12 -16.74
C TYR A 255 -21.19 -9.52 -15.60
N GLN A 256 -20.95 -10.65 -14.94
CA GLN A 256 -21.59 -10.92 -13.66
C GLN A 256 -21.26 -9.82 -12.64
N LEU A 257 -20.00 -9.33 -12.65
CA LEU A 257 -19.56 -8.17 -11.90
C LEU A 257 -18.34 -7.52 -12.58
N ALA A 258 -18.35 -6.21 -12.75
CA ALA A 258 -17.27 -5.46 -13.38
C ALA A 258 -17.12 -4.06 -12.79
N VAL A 259 -16.00 -3.41 -13.10
CA VAL A 259 -15.70 -2.02 -12.72
C VAL A 259 -15.12 -1.28 -13.93
N VAL A 260 -15.64 -0.07 -14.19
CA VAL A 260 -15.19 0.79 -15.28
C VAL A 260 -13.80 1.37 -15.04
N MET A 261 -12.86 1.10 -15.95
CA MET A 261 -11.57 1.78 -16.07
C MET A 261 -11.74 2.97 -17.01
N ASN A 262 -11.83 4.18 -16.46
CA ASN A 262 -12.23 5.35 -17.25
C ASN A 262 -11.06 5.97 -18.03
N ASN A 263 -10.88 5.51 -19.27
CA ASN A 263 -9.88 6.00 -20.23
C ASN A 263 -10.48 7.05 -21.19
N ARG A 264 -10.88 8.22 -20.67
CA ARG A 264 -11.65 9.30 -21.37
C ARG A 264 -11.10 9.82 -22.73
N GLY A 265 -10.04 9.27 -23.30
CA GLY A 265 -9.55 9.64 -24.62
C GLY A 265 -10.43 9.10 -25.75
N LYS A 266 -10.57 9.89 -26.82
CA LYS A 266 -11.00 9.38 -28.14
C LYS A 266 -9.81 8.69 -28.81
N ALA A 267 -10.06 7.62 -29.57
CA ALA A 267 -9.07 6.83 -30.32
C ALA A 267 -8.04 6.01 -29.51
N ASN A 268 -8.05 6.03 -28.18
CA ASN A 268 -7.20 5.16 -27.34
C ASN A 268 -7.87 3.82 -26.95
N GLY A 269 -8.96 3.47 -27.65
CA GLY A 269 -9.84 2.33 -27.36
C GLY A 269 -10.92 2.65 -26.33
N SER A 270 -11.95 1.81 -26.32
CA SER A 270 -13.10 1.89 -25.42
C SER A 270 -13.33 0.57 -24.67
N GLY A 271 -14.44 0.42 -23.95
CA GLY A 271 -14.81 -0.85 -23.31
C GLY A 271 -13.88 -1.39 -22.22
N PHE A 272 -13.04 -0.55 -21.60
CA PHE A 272 -12.05 -1.05 -20.65
C PHE A 272 -12.63 -1.25 -19.23
N PHE A 273 -12.71 -2.53 -18.82
CA PHE A 273 -13.21 -2.94 -17.50
C PHE A 273 -12.23 -3.81 -16.73
N ILE A 274 -12.38 -3.82 -15.39
CA ILE A 274 -11.95 -4.94 -14.56
C ILE A 274 -13.16 -5.85 -14.35
N HIS A 275 -13.12 -7.09 -14.83
CA HIS A 275 -14.30 -7.95 -14.84
C HIS A 275 -14.00 -9.39 -14.40
N VAL A 276 -15.03 -10.24 -14.31
CA VAL A 276 -14.88 -11.65 -13.96
C VAL A 276 -14.15 -12.38 -15.08
N LYS A 277 -13.10 -13.14 -14.75
CA LYS A 277 -12.35 -13.95 -15.70
C LYS A 277 -13.24 -15.02 -16.30
N ASN A 278 -13.10 -15.20 -17.60
CA ASN A 278 -13.49 -16.41 -18.31
C ASN A 278 -12.20 -17.23 -18.61
N GLN A 279 -12.30 -18.21 -19.52
CA GLN A 279 -11.17 -19.08 -19.86
C GLN A 279 -10.10 -18.39 -20.74
N TRP A 280 -10.40 -17.24 -21.32
CA TRP A 280 -9.62 -16.64 -22.41
C TRP A 280 -8.89 -15.35 -21.98
N PRO A 281 -7.82 -14.96 -22.70
CA PRO A 281 -7.33 -13.59 -22.67
C PRO A 281 -8.42 -12.59 -23.04
N THR A 282 -8.26 -11.33 -22.61
CA THR A 282 -9.23 -10.28 -22.92
C THR A 282 -8.86 -9.56 -24.22
N ALA A 283 -9.77 -8.74 -24.74
CA ALA A 283 -9.46 -7.74 -25.78
C ALA A 283 -8.81 -6.45 -25.22
N GLY A 284 -8.45 -6.39 -23.93
CA GLY A 284 -7.82 -5.22 -23.32
C GLY A 284 -8.28 -4.92 -21.89
N CYS A 285 -9.38 -5.55 -21.46
CA CYS A 285 -9.80 -5.55 -20.06
C CYS A 285 -8.79 -6.22 -19.11
N VAL A 286 -9.09 -6.18 -17.82
CA VAL A 286 -8.38 -6.93 -16.78
C VAL A 286 -9.34 -7.92 -16.14
N ALA A 287 -9.10 -9.23 -16.28
CA ALA A 287 -10.03 -10.25 -15.80
C ALA A 287 -9.48 -11.00 -14.58
N ILE A 288 -10.25 -11.08 -13.48
CA ILE A 288 -9.90 -11.81 -12.24
C ILE A 288 -11.04 -12.74 -11.79
N SER A 289 -10.79 -13.70 -10.90
CA SER A 289 -11.86 -14.62 -10.43
C SER A 289 -13.06 -13.86 -9.85
N LEU A 290 -14.27 -14.45 -9.91
CA LEU A 290 -15.46 -13.86 -9.29
C LEU A 290 -15.26 -13.56 -7.80
N SER A 291 -14.60 -14.47 -7.07
CA SER A 291 -14.27 -14.27 -5.66
C SER A 291 -13.38 -13.03 -5.44
N ALA A 292 -12.38 -12.83 -6.31
CA ALA A 292 -11.53 -11.65 -6.29
C ALA A 292 -12.31 -10.38 -6.68
N MET A 293 -13.20 -10.45 -7.68
CA MET A 293 -14.07 -9.31 -8.06
C MET A 293 -15.00 -8.89 -6.91
N LYS A 294 -15.65 -9.84 -6.23
CA LYS A 294 -16.49 -9.55 -5.05
C LYS A 294 -15.67 -8.87 -3.95
N LYS A 295 -14.44 -9.35 -3.68
CA LYS A 295 -13.53 -8.74 -2.71
C LYS A 295 -13.07 -7.33 -3.13
N LEU A 296 -12.75 -7.14 -4.40
CA LEU A 296 -12.32 -5.88 -4.97
C LEU A 296 -13.44 -4.84 -4.86
N VAL A 297 -14.62 -5.12 -5.43
CA VAL A 297 -15.77 -4.21 -5.42
C VAL A 297 -16.25 -3.91 -4.00
N GLY A 298 -16.25 -4.92 -3.13
CA GLY A 298 -16.61 -4.76 -1.72
C GLY A 298 -15.69 -3.81 -0.94
N GLN A 299 -14.52 -3.49 -1.47
CA GLN A 299 -13.56 -2.56 -0.87
C GLN A 299 -13.43 -1.24 -1.63
N LEU A 300 -13.68 -1.22 -2.94
CA LEU A 300 -13.56 -0.01 -3.75
C LEU A 300 -14.59 1.04 -3.31
N GLY A 301 -14.08 2.24 -3.05
CA GLY A 301 -14.84 3.43 -2.69
C GLY A 301 -14.51 4.60 -3.61
N LYS A 302 -14.62 5.83 -3.07
CA LYS A 302 -14.34 7.07 -3.83
C LYS A 302 -12.84 7.28 -4.05
N LYS A 303 -12.49 8.02 -5.12
CA LYS A 303 -11.10 8.35 -5.52
C LYS A 303 -10.20 7.11 -5.69
N ALA A 304 -10.77 6.06 -6.28
CA ALA A 304 -10.03 4.87 -6.65
C ALA A 304 -9.50 4.99 -8.09
N TYR A 305 -8.29 4.51 -8.32
CA TYR A 305 -7.65 4.48 -9.63
C TYR A 305 -7.12 3.09 -9.92
N VAL A 306 -7.01 2.73 -11.19
CA VAL A 306 -6.23 1.59 -11.65
C VAL A 306 -4.98 2.11 -12.38
N VAL A 307 -3.85 1.43 -12.20
CA VAL A 307 -2.60 1.71 -12.91
C VAL A 307 -2.08 0.44 -13.55
N ASN A 308 -2.06 0.43 -14.88
CA ASN A 308 -1.63 -0.69 -15.70
C ASN A 308 -0.22 -0.41 -16.21
N VAL A 309 0.73 -1.32 -15.97
CA VAL A 309 2.11 -1.18 -16.44
C VAL A 309 2.74 -2.52 -16.85
N PRO A 310 3.59 -2.53 -17.89
CA PRO A 310 4.37 -3.72 -18.27
C PRO A 310 5.30 -4.19 -17.14
N THR A 311 5.94 -3.25 -16.43
CA THR A 311 6.88 -3.57 -15.35
C THR A 311 6.55 -2.81 -14.08
N ALA A 312 6.85 -3.42 -12.92
CA ALA A 312 6.69 -2.75 -11.63
C ALA A 312 7.49 -1.44 -11.56
N ALA A 313 8.62 -1.35 -12.29
CA ALA A 313 9.45 -0.16 -12.35
C ALA A 313 8.72 1.08 -12.86
N GLN A 314 7.76 0.90 -13.77
CA GLN A 314 7.01 1.98 -14.40
C GLN A 314 5.89 2.54 -13.52
N LEU A 315 5.53 1.89 -12.40
CA LEU A 315 4.46 2.37 -11.52
C LEU A 315 4.65 3.82 -11.10
N THR A 316 5.88 4.24 -10.76
CA THR A 316 6.18 5.59 -10.27
C THR A 316 6.07 6.69 -11.33
N ARG A 317 5.86 6.34 -12.61
CA ARG A 317 5.68 7.30 -13.71
C ARG A 317 4.27 7.92 -13.73
N TYR A 318 3.31 7.24 -13.10
CA TYR A 318 1.88 7.56 -13.08
C TYR A 318 1.39 7.86 -11.68
#